data_AF-A0A2M8EYM5-F1
#
_entry.id   AF-A0A2M8EYM5-F1
#
_cell.length_a   1.000
_cell.length_b   1.000
_cell.length_c   1.000
_cell.angle_alpha   90.00
_cell.angle_beta   90.00
_cell.angle_gamma   90.00
#
_symmetry.space_group_name_H-M   'P 1'
#
loop_
_entity.id
_entity.type
_entity.pdbx_description
1 polymer ?
#
loop_
_entity_poly.entity_id
_entity_poly.type
_entity_poly.pdbx_seq_one_letter_code
_entity_poly.pdbx_strand_id
1 'polypeptide(L)'
;MNNIIPNQQTISATDIRFNLGKILADLDRQGSPFLIISRSKPKAWLYPYEPMNFSGDLFLKWQTEALPKYNKIKAKELMNIIRKDRER
;
A
#
# COMPACT_ATOMS: atom_id res chain seq x y z
N MET A 1 -27.01 23.67 -1.48
CA MET A 1 -26.11 22.56 -1.11
C MET A 1 -24.80 23.17 -0.64
N ASN A 2 -24.55 23.14 0.67
CA ASN A 2 -23.29 23.66 1.23
C ASN A 2 -22.20 22.63 0.97
N ASN A 3 -21.26 22.97 0.08
CA ASN A 3 -20.03 22.21 -0.11
C ASN A 3 -19.16 22.43 1.13
N ILE A 4 -19.37 21.60 2.15
CA ILE A 4 -18.41 21.44 3.24
C ILE A 4 -17.21 20.76 2.60
N ILE A 5 -16.22 21.55 2.16
CA ILE A 5 -14.93 21.01 1.75
C ILE A 5 -14.36 20.38 3.02
N PRO A 6 -14.23 19.03 3.11
CA PRO A 6 -13.62 18.43 4.27
C PRO A 6 -12.22 19.04 4.39
N ASN A 7 -11.91 19.59 5.57
CA ASN A 7 -10.68 20.30 5.83
C ASN A 7 -9.51 19.34 5.53
N GLN A 8 -8.89 19.48 4.36
CA GLN A 8 -7.96 18.50 3.83
C GLN A 8 -6.63 18.63 4.57
N GLN A 9 -6.39 17.74 5.53
CA GLN A 9 -5.18 17.77 6.33
C GLN A 9 -3.98 17.25 5.52
N THR A 10 -2.84 17.92 5.65
CA THR A 10 -1.58 17.56 5.00
C THR A 10 -0.55 17.16 6.05
N ILE A 11 0.18 16.07 5.82
CA ILE A 11 1.21 15.53 6.72
C ILE A 11 2.54 15.34 5.98
N SER A 12 3.66 15.67 6.65
CA SER A 12 4.98 15.42 6.09
C SER A 12 5.36 13.95 6.24
N ALA A 13 6.02 13.38 5.23
CA ALA A 13 6.61 12.05 5.31
C ALA A 13 7.61 11.90 6.47
N THR A 14 8.27 13.00 6.87
CA THR A 14 9.15 13.01 8.05
C THR A 14 8.35 12.85 9.34
N ASP A 15 7.18 13.49 9.44
CA ASP A 15 6.33 13.43 10.65
C ASP A 15 5.77 12.03 10.86
N ILE A 16 5.45 11.32 9.77
CA ILE A 16 5.02 9.91 9.81
C ILE A 16 6.06 9.06 10.55
N ARG A 17 7.36 9.29 10.31
CA ARG A 17 8.42 8.50 10.92
C ARG A 17 8.44 8.60 12.46
N PHE A 18 8.06 9.74 13.01
CA PHE A 18 8.14 10.02 14.45
C PHE A 18 6.79 9.96 15.16
N ASN A 19 5.69 10.20 14.44
CA ASN A 19 4.36 10.42 15.03
C ASN A 19 3.27 9.50 14.45
N LEU A 20 3.63 8.37 13.83
CA LEU A 20 2.69 7.48 13.13
C LEU A 20 1.44 7.14 13.97
N GLY A 21 1.62 6.72 15.22
CA GLY A 21 0.49 6.32 16.08
C GLY A 21 -0.54 7.44 16.30
N LYS A 22 -0.06 8.67 16.55
CA LYS A 22 -0.93 9.84 16.71
C LYS A 22 -1.63 10.18 15.39
N ILE A 23 -0.90 10.13 14.27
CA ILE A 23 -1.45 10.42 12.94
C ILE A 23 -2.58 9.44 12.60
N LEU A 24 -2.41 8.16 12.90
CA LEU A 24 -3.44 7.14 12.67
C LEU A 24 -4.67 7.36 13.57
N ALA A 25 -4.46 7.68 14.86
CA ALA A 25 -5.57 8.00 15.76
C ALA A 25 -6.36 9.25 15.30
N ASP A 26 -5.65 10.28 14.82
CA ASP A 26 -6.26 11.50 14.28
C ASP A 26 -7.02 11.22 12.98
N LEU A 27 -6.47 10.36 12.11
CA LEU A 27 -7.09 9.92 10.86
C LEU A 27 -8.41 9.18 11.09
N ASP A 28 -8.41 8.20 11.99
CA ASP A 28 -9.61 7.45 12.35
C ASP A 28 -10.66 8.36 13.01
N ARG A 29 -10.23 9.33 13.84
CA ARG A 29 -11.13 10.30 14.47
C ARG A 29 -11.76 11.27 13.48
N GLN A 30 -11.00 11.74 12.48
CA GLN A 30 -11.50 12.69 11.49
C GLN A 30 -12.34 12.03 10.41
N GLY A 31 -12.09 10.75 10.10
CA GLY A 31 -12.80 10.03 9.04
C GLY A 31 -12.61 10.63 7.65
N SER A 32 -11.55 11.43 7.45
CA SER A 32 -11.23 12.06 6.17
C SER A 32 -9.77 11.78 5.78
N PRO A 33 -9.45 11.70 4.46
CA PRO A 33 -8.10 11.35 4.02
C PRO A 33 -7.08 12.46 4.25
N PHE A 34 -5.84 12.08 4.57
CA PHE A 34 -4.70 12.99 4.71
C PHE A 34 -3.81 12.95 3.47
N LEU A 35 -3.33 14.11 3.01
CA LEU A 35 -2.34 14.19 1.95
C LEU A 35 -0.94 14.05 2.53
N ILE A 36 -0.18 13.05 2.09
CA ILE A 36 1.23 12.88 2.43
C ILE A 36 2.08 13.69 1.46
N ILE A 37 2.90 14.58 2.00
CA ILE A 37 3.87 15.38 1.24
C ILE A 37 5.32 15.02 1.60
N SER A 38 6.22 15.16 0.65
CA SER A 38 7.66 15.11 0.89
C SER A 38 8.35 16.15 0.03
N ARG A 39 9.21 16.97 0.64
CA ARG A 39 9.90 18.10 -0.01
C ARG A 39 8.92 18.99 -0.80
N SER A 40 7.82 19.36 -0.15
CA SER A 40 6.73 20.18 -0.71
C SER A 40 6.02 19.61 -1.93
N LYS A 41 6.18 18.31 -2.22
CA LYS A 41 5.48 17.63 -3.31
C LYS A 41 4.52 16.58 -2.75
N PRO A 42 3.28 16.49 -3.29
CA PRO A 42 2.36 15.41 -2.94
C PRO A 42 2.95 14.06 -3.34
N LYS A 43 2.79 13.05 -2.48
CA LYS A 43 3.34 11.70 -2.68
C LYS A 43 2.28 10.62 -2.64
N ALA A 44 1.38 10.71 -1.67
CA ALA A 44 0.36 9.70 -1.44
C ALA A 44 -0.81 10.29 -0.68
N TRP A 45 -1.92 9.57 -0.66
CA TRP A 45 -3.06 9.81 0.22
C TRP A 45 -3.12 8.71 1.26
N LEU A 46 -3.41 9.10 2.49
CA LEU A 46 -3.65 8.20 3.61
C LEU A 46 -5.13 8.24 3.93
N TYR A 47 -5.83 7.13 3.73
CA TYR A 47 -7.26 7.01 3.98
C TYR A 47 -7.52 6.38 5.35
N PRO A 48 -8.56 6.82 6.09
CA PRO A 48 -8.99 6.13 7.30
C PRO A 48 -9.31 4.67 6.97
N TYR A 49 -9.09 3.79 7.94
CA TYR A 49 -9.44 2.40 7.75
C TYR A 49 -10.97 2.27 7.74
N GLU A 50 -11.54 2.10 6.55
CA GLU A 50 -12.93 1.69 6.43
C GLU A 50 -12.96 0.17 6.65
N PRO A 51 -13.77 -0.34 7.61
CA PRO A 51 -14.04 -1.76 7.69
C PRO A 51 -14.84 -2.13 6.45
N MET A 52 -14.13 -2.40 5.35
CA MET A 52 -14.71 -3.10 4.23
C MET A 52 -15.18 -4.44 4.80
N ASN A 53 -16.48 -4.70 4.64
CA ASN A 53 -17.05 -6.04 4.81
C ASN A 53 -16.47 -6.94 3.70
N PHE A 54 -15.17 -7.16 3.72
CA PHE A 54 -14.55 -8.22 2.95
C PHE A 54 -14.96 -9.51 3.62
N SER A 55 -15.72 -10.32 2.89
CA SER A 55 -16.02 -11.71 3.25
C SER A 55 -14.78 -12.62 3.22
N GLY A 56 -13.57 -12.08 3.35
CA GLY A 56 -12.32 -12.83 3.26
C GLY A 56 -11.09 -12.06 3.74
N ASP A 57 -10.13 -12.81 4.26
CA ASP A 57 -8.83 -12.33 4.73
C ASP A 57 -8.00 -11.76 3.56
N LEU A 58 -7.74 -10.45 3.60
CA LEU A 58 -6.95 -9.73 2.58
C LEU A 58 -5.50 -10.22 2.51
N PHE A 59 -4.92 -10.65 3.64
CA PHE A 59 -3.58 -11.23 3.67
C PHE A 59 -3.57 -12.58 2.98
N LEU A 60 -4.56 -13.43 3.27
CA LEU A 60 -4.73 -14.72 2.59
C LEU A 60 -4.92 -14.52 1.08
N LYS A 61 -5.72 -13.54 0.66
CA LYS A 61 -5.94 -13.23 -0.76
C LYS A 61 -4.65 -12.78 -1.47
N TRP A 62 -3.86 -11.92 -0.83
CA TRP A 62 -2.56 -11.52 -1.36
C TRP A 62 -1.60 -12.73 -1.47
N GLN A 63 -1.57 -13.60 -0.45
CA GLN A 63 -0.75 -14.80 -0.43
C GLN A 63 -1.12 -15.82 -1.52
N THR A 64 -2.42 -15.98 -1.81
CA THR A 64 -2.90 -16.96 -2.79
C THR A 64 -2.89 -16.43 -4.22
N GLU A 65 -3.19 -15.15 -4.44
CA GLU A 65 -3.38 -14.60 -5.80
C GLU A 65 -2.20 -13.77 -6.31
N ALA A 66 -1.54 -13.00 -5.43
CA ALA A 66 -0.48 -12.07 -5.82
C ALA A 66 0.92 -12.66 -5.63
N LEU A 67 1.19 -13.27 -4.47
CA LEU A 67 2.51 -13.82 -4.14
C LEU A 67 3.03 -14.85 -5.16
N PRO A 68 2.22 -15.77 -5.73
CA PRO A 68 2.71 -16.73 -6.72
C PRO A 68 3.24 -16.08 -8.00
N LYS A 69 2.76 -14.88 -8.37
CA LYS A 69 3.29 -14.13 -9.51
C LYS A 69 4.73 -13.63 -9.27
N TYR A 70 5.12 -13.53 -8.00
CA TYR A 70 6.45 -13.15 -7.56
C TYR A 70 7.29 -14.32 -7.05
N ASN A 71 6.75 -15.55 -7.05
CA ASN A 71 7.56 -16.76 -6.87
C ASN A 71 8.46 -16.88 -8.10
N LYS A 72 9.63 -16.23 -7.97
CA LYS A 72 10.73 -16.29 -8.92
C LYS A 72 10.98 -17.76 -9.26
N ILE A 73 11.06 -18.00 -10.56
CA ILE A 73 11.47 -19.26 -11.19
C ILE A 73 12.51 -19.96 -10.31
N LYS A 74 12.27 -21.23 -9.95
CA LYS A 74 13.22 -21.96 -9.11
C LYS A 74 14.55 -22.05 -9.86
N ALA A 75 15.69 -22.00 -9.16
CA ALA A 75 17.01 -22.08 -9.80
C ALA A 75 17.14 -23.28 -10.76
N LYS A 76 16.51 -24.42 -10.44
CA LYS A 76 16.44 -25.60 -11.30
C LYS A 76 15.71 -25.35 -12.63
N GLU A 77 14.63 -24.58 -12.60
CA GLU A 77 13.86 -24.22 -13.80
C GLU A 77 14.64 -23.21 -14.65
N LEU A 78 15.33 -22.25 -14.03
CA LEU A 78 16.24 -21.32 -14.72
C LEU A 78 17.38 -22.07 -15.43
N MET A 79 18.03 -23.01 -14.74
CA MET A 79 19.11 -23.83 -15.32
C MET A 79 18.63 -24.69 -16.48
N ASN A 80 17.41 -25.23 -16.41
CA ASN A 80 16.81 -25.98 -17.52
C ASN A 80 16.54 -25.09 -18.74
N ILE A 81 16.10 -23.86 -18.54
CA ILE A 81 15.88 -22.88 -19.63
C ILE A 81 17.22 -22.58 -20.32
N ILE A 82 18.27 -22.26 -19.55
CA ILE A 82 19.61 -21.97 -20.09
C ILE A 82 20.17 -23.16 -20.88
N ARG A 83 19.98 -24.39 -20.37
CA ARG A 83 20.53 -25.59 -21.04
C ARG A 83 19.85 -25.86 -22.38
N LYS A 84 18.53 -25.70 -22.46
CA LYS A 84 17.76 -25.86 -23.70
C LYS A 84 18.14 -24.82 -24.77
N ASP A 85 18.47 -23.61 -24.36
CA ASP A 85 18.90 -22.54 -25.27
C ASP A 85 20.28 -22.84 -25.89
N ARG A 86 21.16 -23.51 -25.13
CA ARG A 86 22.50 -23.91 -25.58
C ARG A 86 22.54 -25.13 -26.51
N GLU A 87 21.47 -25.92 -26.52
CA GLU A 87 21.30 -27.10 -27.39
C GLU A 87 20.62 -26.75 -28.74
N ARG A 88 20.26 -25.48 -28.97
CA ARG A 88 19.83 -24.92 -30.28
C ARG A 88 21.00 -24.30 -31.02
#